data_AF-A0A7C8ZT48-F1
#
_entry.id   AF-A0A7C8ZT48-F1
#
_cell.length_a   1.000
_cell.length_b   1.000
_cell.length_c   1.000
_cell.angle_alpha   90.00
_cell.angle_beta   90.00
_cell.angle_gamma   90.00
#
_symmetry.space_group_name_H-M   'P 1'
#
loop_
_entity.id
_entity.type
_entity.pdbx_description
1 polymer ?
#
loop_
_entity_poly.entity_id
_entity_poly.type
_entity_poly.pdbx_seq_one_letter_code
_entity_poly.pdbx_strand_id
1 'polypeptide(L)'
;MEDQEILRYKDIVLRGSDLDVLEGPCFLNDQIIGFYFTYLSSLCNQNDVLFVPPSVSFWLANCDVDSRHDAVEPLNFPRKHVIVFTVNDSDGGESGTHWSILIYDRSMNSFIHLDTMEGMNHDHAFKLYDSVKDFVGKAPVSMSSTLQSSSQKRKNKKKDVAKFAAKSGCAAAELSFKDCKASQQTNGYDCGIYVMAIAKTICECYFSRKSSQDVDWLSSVQKHIDASVEATFRNEV
;
A
#
# COMPACT_ATOMS: atom_id res chain seq x y z
N MET A 1 34.99 5.21 -14.68
CA MET A 1 34.02 5.86 -15.59
C MET A 1 32.94 6.41 -14.68
N GLU A 2 32.49 7.66 -14.86
CA GLU A 2 31.41 8.19 -14.03
C GLU A 2 30.11 7.42 -14.33
N ASP A 3 29.35 7.14 -13.28
CA ASP A 3 28.08 6.43 -13.41
C ASP A 3 27.03 7.33 -14.07
N GLN A 4 26.73 7.05 -15.33
CA GLN A 4 25.98 7.92 -16.23
C GLN A 4 24.47 7.80 -16.00
N GLU A 5 23.75 8.92 -16.08
CA GLU A 5 22.28 8.92 -16.18
C GLU A 5 21.82 8.23 -17.47
N ILE A 6 21.01 7.18 -17.33
CA ILE A 6 20.45 6.41 -18.44
C ILE A 6 19.00 6.83 -18.71
N LEU A 7 18.22 7.04 -17.66
CA LEU A 7 16.81 7.41 -17.75
C LEU A 7 16.42 8.41 -16.67
N ARG A 8 15.62 9.40 -17.05
CA ARG A 8 14.88 10.26 -16.12
C ARG A 8 13.39 10.09 -16.36
N TYR A 9 12.69 9.56 -15.36
CA TYR A 9 11.26 9.34 -15.41
C TYR A 9 10.60 10.03 -14.22
N LYS A 10 9.93 11.17 -14.50
CA LYS A 10 9.43 12.09 -13.48
C LYS A 10 10.56 12.53 -12.53
N ASP A 11 10.44 12.22 -11.26
CA ASP A 11 11.39 12.50 -10.18
C ASP A 11 12.46 11.41 -10.00
N ILE A 12 12.33 10.28 -10.68
CA ILE A 12 13.31 9.18 -10.61
C ILE A 12 14.39 9.36 -11.69
N VAL A 13 15.65 9.20 -11.27
CA VAL A 13 16.83 9.17 -12.13
C VAL A 13 17.48 7.80 -11.99
N LEU A 14 17.54 7.04 -13.08
CA LEU A 14 18.23 5.78 -13.17
C LEU A 14 19.60 5.98 -13.82
N ARG A 15 20.62 5.40 -13.19
CA ARG A 15 21.98 5.37 -13.70
C ARG A 15 22.35 3.98 -14.20
N GLY A 16 23.53 3.85 -14.80
CA GLY A 16 24.05 2.58 -15.28
C GLY A 16 24.07 1.54 -14.16
N SER A 17 24.60 1.91 -12.98
CA SER A 17 24.66 0.99 -11.85
C SER A 17 23.30 0.58 -11.29
N ASP A 18 22.25 1.39 -11.50
CA ASP A 18 20.90 1.00 -11.09
C ASP A 18 20.35 -0.11 -12.01
N LEU A 19 20.67 -0.08 -13.30
CA LEU A 19 20.23 -1.10 -14.25
C LEU A 19 21.02 -2.40 -14.11
N ASP A 20 22.29 -2.33 -13.71
CA ASP A 20 23.13 -3.51 -13.49
C ASP A 20 22.48 -4.50 -12.49
N VAL A 21 21.70 -4.00 -11.52
CA VAL A 21 21.03 -4.88 -10.54
C VAL A 21 19.91 -5.72 -11.14
N LEU A 22 19.43 -5.40 -12.36
CA LEU A 22 18.43 -6.19 -13.08
C LEU A 22 19.03 -7.45 -13.69
N GLU A 23 20.33 -7.47 -14.03
CA GLU A 23 21.00 -8.63 -14.61
C GLU A 23 21.07 -9.82 -13.64
N GLY A 24 21.08 -9.55 -12.34
CA GLY A 24 21.17 -10.56 -11.28
C GLY A 24 22.49 -11.36 -11.31
N PRO A 25 22.71 -12.30 -10.38
CA PRO A 25 21.92 -12.57 -9.17
C PRO A 25 22.28 -11.59 -8.04
N CYS A 26 21.47 -10.56 -7.82
CA CYS A 26 21.65 -9.57 -6.76
C CYS A 26 20.33 -8.94 -6.34
N PHE A 27 20.30 -8.31 -5.16
CA PHE A 27 19.12 -7.60 -4.68
C PHE A 27 18.81 -6.40 -5.57
N LEU A 28 17.52 -6.14 -5.78
CA LEU A 28 17.09 -4.87 -6.34
C LEU A 28 17.36 -3.74 -5.36
N ASN A 29 17.65 -2.57 -5.91
CA ASN A 29 17.84 -1.36 -5.13
C ASN A 29 16.56 -0.51 -5.10
N ASP A 30 16.56 0.50 -4.22
CA ASP A 30 15.47 1.45 -4.04
C ASP A 30 15.11 2.18 -5.34
N GLN A 31 16.09 2.49 -6.19
CA GLN A 31 15.90 3.26 -7.41
C GLN A 31 15.06 2.48 -8.43
N ILE A 32 15.33 1.19 -8.62
CA ILE A 32 14.56 0.32 -9.51
C ILE A 32 13.13 0.13 -8.99
N ILE A 33 12.96 -0.18 -7.71
CA ILE A 33 11.62 -0.36 -7.12
C ILE A 33 10.83 0.96 -7.17
N GLY A 34 11.47 2.08 -6.85
CA GLY A 34 10.90 3.42 -6.91
C GLY A 34 10.49 3.83 -8.33
N PHE A 35 11.33 3.55 -9.33
CA PHE A 35 11.00 3.71 -10.75
C PHE A 35 9.75 2.91 -11.10
N TYR A 36 9.72 1.62 -10.76
CA TYR A 36 8.62 0.74 -11.13
C TYR A 36 7.30 1.15 -10.48
N PHE A 37 7.31 1.51 -9.19
CA PHE A 37 6.13 2.06 -8.49
C PHE A 37 5.65 3.37 -9.12
N THR A 38 6.58 4.22 -9.57
CA THR A 38 6.26 5.48 -10.27
C THR A 38 5.64 5.23 -11.65
N TYR A 39 6.09 4.17 -12.33
CA TYR A 39 5.51 3.67 -13.58
C TYR A 39 4.10 3.11 -13.35
N LEU A 40 3.90 2.19 -12.41
CA LEU A 40 2.57 1.64 -12.08
C LEU A 40 1.57 2.73 -11.66
N SER A 41 2.02 3.72 -10.88
CA SER A 41 1.21 4.89 -10.49
C SER A 41 0.75 5.74 -11.68
N SER A 42 1.39 5.63 -12.84
CA SER A 42 0.94 6.31 -14.07
C SER A 42 -0.16 5.55 -14.82
N LEU A 43 -0.31 4.26 -14.55
CA LEU A 43 -1.33 3.40 -15.16
C LEU A 43 -2.63 3.41 -14.35
N CYS A 44 -2.52 3.53 -13.03
CA CYS A 44 -3.65 3.46 -12.10
C CYS A 44 -4.24 4.85 -11.76
N ASN A 45 -5.54 4.92 -11.44
CA ASN A 45 -6.14 6.13 -10.90
C ASN A 45 -5.56 6.40 -9.51
N GLN A 46 -4.84 7.52 -9.38
CA GLN A 46 -4.14 7.88 -8.15
C GLN A 46 -5.08 8.13 -6.96
N ASN A 47 -6.38 8.35 -7.19
CA ASN A 47 -7.35 8.40 -6.10
C ASN A 47 -7.65 7.02 -5.52
N ASP A 48 -7.51 5.95 -6.31
CA ASP A 48 -7.83 4.59 -5.91
C ASP A 48 -6.61 3.87 -5.32
N VAL A 49 -5.48 3.92 -6.02
CA VAL A 49 -4.25 3.20 -5.64
C VAL A 49 -3.12 4.19 -5.42
N LEU A 50 -2.41 4.02 -4.31
CA LEU A 50 -1.17 4.74 -4.01
C LEU A 50 -0.03 3.73 -3.87
N PHE A 51 1.01 3.87 -4.70
CA PHE A 51 2.28 3.18 -4.51
C PHE A 51 3.25 4.14 -3.82
N VAL A 52 3.66 3.79 -2.60
CA VAL A 52 4.55 4.61 -1.77
C VAL A 52 6.00 4.22 -2.09
N PRO A 53 6.87 5.16 -2.53
CA PRO A 53 8.25 4.85 -2.86
C PRO A 53 9.03 4.22 -1.70
N PRO A 54 10.11 3.45 -1.97
CA PRO A 54 10.93 2.83 -0.91
C PRO A 54 11.42 3.80 0.15
N SER A 55 11.99 4.92 -0.28
CA SER A 55 12.50 5.97 0.62
C SER A 55 11.41 6.56 1.52
N VAL A 56 10.20 6.75 0.99
CA VAL A 56 9.05 7.26 1.75
C VAL A 56 8.53 6.22 2.72
N SER A 57 8.43 4.95 2.30
CA SER A 57 8.00 3.85 3.18
C SER A 57 8.97 3.68 4.35
N PHE A 58 10.28 3.67 4.08
CA PHE A 58 11.32 3.63 5.10
C PHE A 58 11.24 4.85 6.04
N TRP A 59 11.08 6.06 5.49
CA TRP A 59 10.96 7.27 6.30
C TRP A 59 9.75 7.22 7.23
N LEU A 60 8.58 6.80 6.73
CA LEU A 60 7.36 6.70 7.53
C LEU A 60 7.51 5.74 8.71
N ALA A 61 8.19 4.60 8.50
CA ALA A 61 8.45 3.62 9.56
C ALA A 61 9.42 4.13 10.64
N ASN A 62 10.32 5.06 10.30
CA ASN A 62 11.47 5.41 11.16
C ASN A 62 11.47 6.86 11.67
N CYS A 63 10.67 7.75 11.10
CA CYS A 63 10.58 9.15 11.54
C CYS A 63 9.87 9.30 12.89
N ASP A 64 10.17 10.41 13.56
CA ASP A 64 9.45 10.82 14.76
C ASP A 64 7.98 11.15 14.45
N VAL A 65 7.15 11.16 15.50
CA VAL A 65 5.69 11.29 15.35
C VAL A 65 5.28 12.64 14.75
N ASP A 66 5.98 13.72 15.07
CA ASP A 66 5.63 15.07 14.63
C ASP A 66 5.94 15.22 13.13
N SER A 67 7.14 14.83 12.70
CA SER A 67 7.55 14.86 11.28
C SER A 67 6.70 13.93 10.39
N ARG A 68 6.11 12.88 10.97
CA ARG A 68 5.30 11.91 10.21
C ARG A 68 4.04 12.53 9.64
N HIS A 69 3.38 13.42 10.36
CA HIS A 69 2.15 14.05 9.90
C HIS A 69 2.38 14.81 8.58
N ASP A 70 3.44 15.62 8.53
CA ASP A 70 3.80 16.42 7.36
C ASP A 70 4.18 15.55 6.15
N ALA A 71 4.76 14.37 6.40
CA ALA A 71 5.08 13.41 5.34
C ALA A 71 3.82 12.69 4.80
N VAL A 72 2.83 12.40 5.66
CA VAL A 72 1.62 11.65 5.27
C VAL A 72 0.55 12.54 4.64
N GLU A 73 0.42 13.79 5.08
CA GLU A 73 -0.59 14.73 4.56
C GLU A 73 -0.65 14.79 3.02
N PRO A 74 0.45 14.99 2.27
CA PRO A 74 0.42 15.05 0.81
C PRO A 74 0.04 13.71 0.16
N LEU A 75 0.19 12.58 0.86
CA LEU A 75 -0.13 11.24 0.34
C LEU A 75 -1.64 10.95 0.39
N ASN A 76 -2.40 11.68 1.21
CA ASN A 76 -3.86 11.65 1.27
C ASN A 76 -4.45 10.23 1.45
N PHE A 77 -3.87 9.46 2.39
CA PHE A 77 -4.29 8.09 2.73
C PHE A 77 -5.81 7.90 2.93
N PRO A 78 -6.56 8.85 3.54
CA PRO A 78 -8.00 8.67 3.74
C PRO A 78 -8.82 8.51 2.47
N ARG A 79 -8.31 8.99 1.32
CA ARG A 79 -9.00 8.88 0.03
C ARG A 79 -8.65 7.62 -0.75
N LYS A 80 -7.56 6.95 -0.39
CA LYS A 80 -7.08 5.78 -1.15
C LYS A 80 -7.91 4.55 -0.81
N HIS A 81 -8.21 3.77 -1.84
CA HIS A 81 -8.80 2.45 -1.72
C HIS A 81 -7.75 1.42 -1.32
N VAL A 82 -6.58 1.49 -1.96
CA VAL A 82 -5.40 0.66 -1.67
C VAL A 82 -4.16 1.53 -1.54
N ILE A 83 -3.33 1.22 -0.54
CA ILE A 83 -2.02 1.84 -0.36
C ILE A 83 -0.99 0.72 -0.29
N VAL A 84 0.02 0.78 -1.15
CA VAL A 84 1.07 -0.22 -1.30
C VAL A 84 2.38 0.38 -0.82
N PHE A 85 2.96 -0.21 0.22
CA PHE A 85 4.24 0.16 0.78
C PHE A 85 5.27 -0.95 0.54
N THR A 86 6.52 -0.57 0.41
CA THR A 86 7.64 -1.51 0.52
C THR A 86 8.08 -1.63 1.96
N VAL A 87 8.56 -2.80 2.35
CA VAL A 87 9.18 -3.04 3.65
C VAL A 87 10.58 -3.57 3.41
N ASN A 88 11.54 -3.05 4.18
CA ASN A 88 12.93 -3.47 4.17
C ASN A 88 13.42 -3.60 5.62
N ASP A 89 14.29 -4.56 5.87
CA ASP A 89 14.87 -4.87 7.19
C ASP A 89 16.02 -3.93 7.60
N SER A 90 16.39 -2.95 6.76
CA SER A 90 17.39 -1.95 7.14
C SER A 90 17.00 -1.23 8.44
N ASP A 91 17.98 -1.04 9.31
CA ASP A 91 17.88 -0.30 10.57
C ASP A 91 18.37 1.16 10.45
N GLY A 92 18.66 1.61 9.22
CA GLY A 92 19.18 2.95 8.94
C GLY A 92 20.71 3.10 9.04
N GLY A 93 21.43 2.00 9.32
CA GLY A 93 22.89 1.94 9.26
C GLY A 93 23.42 1.10 8.11
N GLU A 94 22.96 -0.15 8.01
CA GLU A 94 23.33 -1.07 6.94
C GLU A 94 22.23 -1.15 5.85
N SER A 95 22.64 -1.44 4.62
CA SER A 95 21.69 -1.76 3.54
C SER A 95 20.93 -3.02 3.96
N GLY A 96 19.59 -2.97 3.93
CA GLY A 96 18.79 -4.14 4.29
C GLY A 96 19.05 -5.31 3.35
N THR A 97 18.74 -6.50 3.85
CA THR A 97 18.98 -7.78 3.19
C THR A 97 17.72 -8.40 2.61
N HIS A 98 16.53 -7.86 2.94
CA HIS A 98 15.27 -8.45 2.51
C HIS A 98 14.19 -7.43 2.21
N TRP A 99 13.49 -7.63 1.09
CA TRP A 99 12.32 -6.85 0.68
C TRP A 99 11.03 -7.63 0.90
N SER A 100 10.03 -6.98 1.46
CA SER A 100 8.65 -7.47 1.46
C SER A 100 7.68 -6.32 1.19
N ILE A 101 6.37 -6.60 1.19
CA ILE A 101 5.35 -5.62 0.80
C ILE A 101 4.22 -5.58 1.82
N LEU A 102 3.80 -4.36 2.18
CA LEU A 102 2.69 -4.10 3.09
C LEU A 102 1.59 -3.34 2.33
N ILE A 103 0.37 -3.86 2.36
CA ILE A 103 -0.76 -3.31 1.61
C ILE A 103 -1.89 -2.97 2.57
N TYR A 104 -2.32 -1.70 2.60
CA TYR A 104 -3.59 -1.34 3.21
C TYR A 104 -4.72 -1.47 2.19
N ASP A 105 -5.76 -2.21 2.55
CA ASP A 105 -7.01 -2.31 1.79
C ASP A 105 -8.17 -1.73 2.61
N ARG A 106 -8.82 -0.70 2.06
CA ARG A 106 -9.95 -0.01 2.70
C ARG A 106 -11.22 -0.86 2.77
N SER A 107 -11.49 -1.69 1.78
CA SER A 107 -12.68 -2.56 1.76
C SER A 107 -12.63 -3.58 2.89
N MET A 108 -11.43 -4.09 3.18
CA MET A 108 -11.18 -5.03 4.27
C MET A 108 -10.85 -4.34 5.60
N ASN A 109 -10.65 -3.02 5.59
CA ASN A 109 -10.05 -2.24 6.65
C ASN A 109 -8.86 -2.97 7.31
N SER A 110 -7.93 -3.44 6.48
CA SER A 110 -6.84 -4.32 6.91
C SER A 110 -5.52 -3.93 6.25
N PHE A 111 -4.45 -4.01 7.01
CA PHE A 111 -3.09 -4.09 6.50
C PHE A 111 -2.71 -5.56 6.29
N ILE A 112 -2.25 -5.89 5.11
CA ILE A 112 -1.88 -7.22 4.66
C ILE A 112 -0.39 -7.20 4.31
N HIS A 113 0.40 -7.96 5.05
CA HIS A 113 1.82 -8.16 4.80
C HIS A 113 2.03 -9.44 3.99
N LEU A 114 2.80 -9.35 2.91
CA LEU A 114 3.21 -10.48 2.08
C LEU A 114 4.73 -10.54 2.06
N ASP A 115 5.26 -11.68 2.48
CA ASP A 115 6.69 -11.93 2.64
C ASP A 115 7.08 -13.26 1.99
N THR A 116 8.08 -13.22 1.12
CA THR A 116 8.56 -14.36 0.34
C THR A 116 9.69 -15.14 1.01
N MET A 117 10.11 -14.74 2.21
CA MET A 117 11.11 -15.42 3.05
C MET A 117 10.60 -15.60 4.48
N GLU A 118 9.62 -16.50 4.65
CA GLU A 118 9.16 -17.01 5.95
C GLU A 118 8.80 -15.95 7.02
N GLY A 119 8.39 -14.75 6.60
CA GLY A 119 7.99 -13.68 7.52
C GLY A 119 9.17 -12.94 8.17
N MET A 120 10.37 -13.01 7.59
CA MET A 120 11.57 -12.31 8.05
C MET A 120 11.32 -10.81 8.33
N ASN A 121 10.46 -10.17 7.54
CA ASN A 121 10.12 -8.75 7.70
C ASN A 121 8.90 -8.49 8.59
N HIS A 122 8.39 -9.46 9.35
CA HIS A 122 7.19 -9.27 10.19
C HIS A 122 7.30 -8.04 11.10
N ASP A 123 8.38 -7.93 11.89
CA ASP A 123 8.56 -6.83 12.83
C ASP A 123 8.72 -5.47 12.12
N HIS A 124 9.41 -5.45 10.96
CA HIS A 124 9.58 -4.26 10.14
C HIS A 124 8.25 -3.80 9.51
N ALA A 125 7.44 -4.75 9.04
CA ALA A 125 6.11 -4.49 8.50
C ALA A 125 5.16 -4.02 9.60
N PHE A 126 5.22 -4.62 10.79
CA PHE A 126 4.42 -4.21 11.95
C PHE A 126 4.81 -2.80 12.41
N LYS A 127 6.10 -2.47 12.44
CA LYS A 127 6.59 -1.11 12.75
C LYS A 127 6.03 -0.09 11.77
N LEU A 128 6.08 -0.37 10.47
CA LEU A 128 5.49 0.50 9.45
C LEU A 128 3.97 0.63 9.65
N TYR A 129 3.26 -0.49 9.84
CA TYR A 129 1.83 -0.50 10.16
C TYR A 129 1.51 0.41 11.36
N ASP A 130 2.18 0.20 12.49
CA ASP A 130 1.94 0.96 13.72
C ASP A 130 2.17 2.45 13.51
N SER A 131 3.14 2.82 12.68
CA SER A 131 3.46 4.20 12.35
C SER A 131 2.38 4.91 11.51
N VAL A 132 1.67 4.19 10.62
CA VAL A 132 0.75 4.80 9.64
C VAL A 132 -0.74 4.49 9.89
N LYS A 133 -1.07 3.56 10.79
CA LYS A 133 -2.44 3.05 11.01
C LYS A 133 -3.47 4.13 11.35
N ASP A 134 -3.06 5.20 12.03
CA ASP A 134 -3.97 6.27 12.44
C ASP A 134 -4.29 7.25 11.30
N PHE A 135 -3.49 7.24 10.23
CA PHE A 135 -3.63 8.17 9.11
C PHE A 135 -4.55 7.67 7.99
N VAL A 136 -4.83 6.37 7.92
CA VAL A 136 -5.76 5.85 6.90
C VAL A 136 -7.18 6.33 7.18
N GLY A 137 -7.53 6.75 8.39
CA GLY A 137 -8.86 7.28 8.69
C GLY A 137 -9.97 6.23 8.62
N LYS A 138 -11.08 6.52 9.29
CA LYS A 138 -12.27 5.65 9.27
C LYS A 138 -12.94 5.76 7.90
N ALA A 139 -13.44 4.64 7.38
CA ALA A 139 -14.18 4.63 6.12
C ALA A 139 -15.21 5.76 6.11
N PRO A 140 -15.27 6.59 5.04
CA PRO A 140 -16.28 7.65 4.98
C PRO A 140 -17.65 7.00 5.08
N VAL A 141 -18.37 7.30 6.16
CA VAL A 141 -19.79 6.97 6.27
C VAL A 141 -20.44 7.60 5.07
N SER A 142 -21.07 6.80 4.20
CA SER A 142 -21.76 7.35 3.05
C SER A 142 -22.77 8.38 3.56
N MET A 143 -22.54 9.63 3.21
CA MET A 143 -23.47 10.72 3.49
C MET A 143 -24.70 10.44 2.63
N SER A 144 -25.66 9.69 3.17
CA SER A 144 -27.01 9.65 2.64
C SER A 144 -27.51 11.10 2.67
N SER A 145 -27.62 11.69 1.49
CA SER A 145 -28.13 13.03 1.26
C SER A 145 -29.59 13.09 1.71
N THR A 146 -29.83 13.41 2.99
CA THR A 146 -31.15 13.86 3.41
C THR A 146 -31.23 15.36 3.13
N LEU A 147 -31.78 15.68 1.95
CA LEU A 147 -32.29 17.00 1.63
C LEU A 147 -33.29 17.42 2.72
N GLN A 148 -32.87 18.28 3.64
CA GLN A 148 -33.79 18.98 4.54
C GLN A 148 -34.43 20.12 3.76
N SER A 149 -35.63 19.90 3.22
CA SER A 149 -36.51 21.01 2.85
C SER A 149 -37.17 21.54 4.13
N SER A 150 -36.90 22.81 4.39
CA SER A 150 -37.53 23.61 5.42
C SER A 150 -39.02 23.80 5.15
N SER A 151 -39.89 23.48 6.11
CA SER A 151 -41.23 24.06 6.22
C SER A 151 -41.71 24.05 7.67
N GLN A 152 -42.01 25.25 8.17
CA GLN A 152 -42.50 25.56 9.52
C GLN A 152 -43.98 25.13 9.71
N LYS A 153 -44.35 24.60 10.89
CA LYS A 153 -45.28 25.23 11.88
C LYS A 153 -45.92 24.26 12.90
N ARG A 154 -45.94 24.75 14.16
CA ARG A 154 -46.98 24.67 15.23
C ARG A 154 -47.00 23.55 16.32
N LYS A 155 -46.50 23.94 17.51
CA LYS A 155 -47.01 23.92 18.92
C LYS A 155 -47.81 22.74 19.55
N ASN A 156 -47.35 22.39 20.78
CA ASN A 156 -47.95 21.76 21.99
C ASN A 156 -48.25 20.23 21.89
N LYS A 157 -48.03 19.33 22.88
CA LYS A 157 -48.07 19.38 24.37
C LYS A 157 -47.42 18.08 24.95
N LYS A 158 -47.02 18.12 26.24
CA LYS A 158 -46.37 17.15 27.16
C LYS A 158 -46.67 15.62 27.09
N LYS A 159 -45.67 14.86 27.62
CA LYS A 159 -45.60 13.42 28.08
C LYS A 159 -45.37 12.42 26.92
N ASP A 160 -44.41 11.50 26.91
CA ASP A 160 -43.82 10.62 27.95
C ASP A 160 -42.35 10.29 27.66
N VAL A 161 -41.55 10.04 28.70
CA VAL A 161 -40.15 9.60 28.60
C VAL A 161 -40.13 8.08 28.42
N ALA A 162 -40.13 7.62 27.18
CA ALA A 162 -39.82 6.26 26.81
C ALA A 162 -38.48 6.22 26.06
N LYS A 163 -37.54 5.51 26.67
CA LYS A 163 -36.16 5.30 26.28
C LYS A 163 -36.10 4.48 24.98
N PHE A 164 -36.03 5.16 23.83
CA PHE A 164 -35.68 4.50 22.57
C PHE A 164 -34.16 4.55 22.39
N ALA A 165 -33.50 3.49 22.86
CA ALA A 165 -32.13 3.21 22.45
C ALA A 165 -32.17 2.85 20.96
N ALA A 166 -31.87 3.82 20.10
CA ALA A 166 -31.59 3.56 18.70
C ALA A 166 -30.28 2.73 18.65
N LYS A 167 -30.42 1.41 18.55
CA LYS A 167 -29.36 0.53 18.06
C LYS A 167 -29.17 0.84 16.58
N SER A 168 -28.38 1.86 16.29
CA SER A 168 -27.76 2.04 14.98
C SER A 168 -26.26 1.93 15.19
N GLY A 169 -25.74 0.76 14.88
CA GLY A 169 -24.33 0.43 15.00
C GLY A 169 -24.06 -0.75 14.10
N CYS A 170 -23.98 -0.51 12.79
CA CYS A 170 -23.17 -1.36 11.94
C CYS A 170 -21.73 -1.12 12.44
N ALA A 171 -21.18 -2.09 13.18
CA ALA A 171 -19.81 -1.98 13.68
C ALA A 171 -18.90 -1.88 12.45
N ALA A 172 -18.30 -0.70 12.24
CA ALA A 172 -17.22 -0.57 11.28
C ALA A 172 -16.15 -1.61 11.65
N ALA A 173 -15.73 -2.43 10.69
CA ALA A 173 -14.72 -3.46 10.93
C ALA A 173 -13.49 -2.82 11.61
N GLU A 174 -12.99 -3.45 12.67
CA GLU A 174 -11.81 -2.98 13.37
C GLU A 174 -10.59 -3.05 12.44
N LEU A 175 -9.73 -2.04 12.51
CA LEU A 175 -8.51 -2.00 11.71
C LEU A 175 -7.60 -3.15 12.16
N SER A 176 -7.14 -3.97 11.22
CA SER A 176 -6.31 -5.16 11.55
C SER A 176 -5.02 -5.20 10.75
N PHE A 177 -4.01 -5.89 11.29
CA PHE A 177 -2.76 -6.25 10.62
C PHE A 177 -2.71 -7.77 10.46
N LYS A 178 -2.31 -8.26 9.27
CA LYS A 178 -2.32 -9.69 8.93
C LYS A 178 -1.13 -10.05 8.07
N ASP A 179 -0.35 -11.03 8.49
CA ASP A 179 0.53 -11.76 7.58
C ASP A 179 -0.30 -12.72 6.73
N CYS A 180 -0.17 -12.61 5.42
CA CYS A 180 -0.84 -13.49 4.47
C CYS A 180 0.19 -14.34 3.75
N LYS A 181 -0.23 -15.55 3.35
CA LYS A 181 0.63 -16.45 2.61
C LYS A 181 0.99 -15.84 1.26
N ALA A 182 2.29 -15.68 1.02
CA ALA A 182 2.85 -15.35 -0.29
C ALA A 182 3.52 -16.59 -0.91
N SER A 183 3.69 -16.59 -2.24
CA SER A 183 4.61 -17.54 -2.86
C SER A 183 6.00 -17.30 -2.29
N GLN A 184 6.64 -18.35 -1.78
CA GLN A 184 8.01 -18.24 -1.29
C GLN A 184 8.96 -18.22 -2.47
N GLN A 185 10.00 -17.40 -2.36
CA GLN A 185 11.07 -17.36 -3.37
C GLN A 185 11.90 -18.64 -3.31
N THR A 186 12.49 -19.02 -4.44
CA THR A 186 13.32 -20.21 -4.58
C THR A 186 14.81 -19.90 -4.63
N ASN A 187 15.17 -18.62 -4.72
CA ASN A 187 16.53 -18.12 -4.67
C ASN A 187 16.75 -17.09 -3.55
N GLY A 188 17.98 -16.60 -3.39
CA GLY A 188 18.36 -15.73 -2.27
C GLY A 188 18.28 -14.22 -2.53
N TYR A 189 17.80 -13.77 -3.70
CA TYR A 189 17.97 -12.37 -4.12
C TYR A 189 16.76 -11.72 -4.81
N ASP A 190 15.71 -12.50 -5.12
CA ASP A 190 14.54 -12.02 -5.87
C ASP A 190 13.38 -11.51 -5.01
N CYS A 191 13.57 -11.31 -3.69
CA CYS A 191 12.54 -10.73 -2.82
C CYS A 191 11.97 -9.40 -3.39
N GLY A 192 12.83 -8.53 -3.93
CA GLY A 192 12.42 -7.28 -4.61
C GLY A 192 11.64 -7.51 -5.91
N ILE A 193 11.90 -8.61 -6.63
CA ILE A 193 11.13 -8.99 -7.82
C ILE A 193 9.70 -9.35 -7.44
N TYR A 194 9.51 -10.11 -6.36
CA TYR A 194 8.17 -10.41 -5.85
C TYR A 194 7.41 -9.15 -5.42
N VAL A 195 8.09 -8.19 -4.77
CA VAL A 195 7.48 -6.89 -4.42
C VAL A 195 6.92 -6.19 -5.65
N MET A 196 7.71 -6.07 -6.72
CA MET A 196 7.27 -5.42 -7.96
C MET A 196 6.18 -6.21 -8.69
N ALA A 197 6.27 -7.54 -8.74
CA ALA A 197 5.27 -8.39 -9.39
C ALA A 197 3.91 -8.37 -8.68
N ILE A 198 3.91 -8.37 -7.34
CA ILE A 198 2.69 -8.18 -6.53
C ILE A 198 2.10 -6.79 -6.79
N ALA A 199 2.91 -5.73 -6.76
CA ALA A 199 2.47 -4.37 -7.03
C ALA A 199 1.86 -4.23 -8.43
N LYS A 200 2.47 -4.85 -9.45
CA LYS A 200 1.94 -4.91 -10.82
C LYS A 200 0.57 -5.57 -10.86
N THR A 201 0.43 -6.74 -10.24
CA THR A 201 -0.83 -7.49 -10.19
C THR A 201 -1.93 -6.65 -9.54
N ILE A 202 -1.63 -5.95 -8.45
CA ILE A 202 -2.55 -5.00 -7.82
C ILE A 202 -2.93 -3.90 -8.82
N CYS A 203 -1.97 -3.27 -9.51
CA CYS A 203 -2.33 -2.22 -10.46
C CYS A 203 -3.22 -2.74 -11.60
N GLU A 204 -2.93 -3.92 -12.16
CA GLU A 204 -3.75 -4.52 -13.22
C GLU A 204 -5.20 -4.76 -12.78
N CYS A 205 -5.41 -5.15 -11.51
CA CYS A 205 -6.74 -5.32 -10.93
C CYS A 205 -7.54 -4.00 -10.89
N TYR A 206 -6.88 -2.88 -10.60
CA TYR A 206 -7.51 -1.55 -10.54
C TYR A 206 -7.58 -0.85 -11.90
N PHE A 207 -6.67 -1.17 -12.83
CA PHE A 207 -6.71 -0.68 -14.21
C PHE A 207 -7.88 -1.28 -14.99
N SER A 208 -8.14 -2.58 -14.79
CA SER A 208 -9.09 -3.33 -15.61
C SER A 208 -10.57 -3.16 -15.22
N ARG A 209 -10.89 -2.41 -14.16
CA ARG A 209 -12.25 -2.38 -13.58
C ARG A 209 -12.81 -0.96 -13.45
N LYS A 210 -14.12 -0.84 -13.66
CA LYS A 210 -14.88 0.42 -13.56
C LYS A 210 -15.18 0.86 -12.12
N SER A 211 -15.04 -0.02 -11.13
CA SER A 211 -15.35 0.26 -9.72
C SER A 211 -14.30 -0.34 -8.80
N SER A 212 -13.75 0.51 -7.93
CA SER A 212 -12.68 0.21 -6.97
C SER A 212 -13.16 -0.56 -5.72
N GLN A 213 -14.48 -0.68 -5.53
CA GLN A 213 -15.08 -1.24 -4.31
C GLN A 213 -15.20 -2.78 -4.29
N ASP A 214 -14.97 -3.44 -5.43
CA ASP A 214 -15.18 -4.90 -5.58
C ASP A 214 -13.96 -5.57 -6.25
N VAL A 215 -12.76 -5.09 -5.87
CA VAL A 215 -11.49 -5.58 -6.42
C VAL A 215 -10.86 -6.55 -5.43
N ASP A 216 -10.89 -7.84 -5.75
CA ASP A 216 -10.17 -8.87 -4.99
C ASP A 216 -8.76 -9.05 -5.56
N TRP A 217 -7.88 -8.11 -5.21
CA TRP A 217 -6.47 -8.15 -5.64
C TRP A 217 -5.70 -9.29 -4.97
N LEU A 218 -6.07 -9.68 -3.74
CA LEU A 218 -5.35 -10.71 -2.98
C LEU A 218 -5.50 -12.09 -3.64
N SER A 219 -6.71 -12.45 -4.07
CA SER A 219 -6.92 -13.68 -4.85
C SER A 219 -6.18 -13.66 -6.18
N SER A 220 -6.09 -12.50 -6.85
CA SER A 220 -5.31 -12.35 -8.08
C SER A 220 -3.82 -12.58 -7.83
N VAL A 221 -3.25 -12.01 -6.76
CA VAL A 221 -1.86 -12.23 -6.36
C VAL A 221 -1.62 -13.71 -6.07
N GLN A 222 -2.47 -14.35 -5.28
CA GLN A 222 -2.34 -15.77 -4.95
C GLN A 222 -2.44 -16.70 -6.16
N LYS A 223 -3.14 -16.26 -7.21
CA LYS A 223 -3.33 -17.04 -8.44
C LYS A 223 -2.20 -16.83 -9.46
N HIS A 224 -1.65 -15.62 -9.54
CA HIS A 224 -0.78 -15.19 -10.63
C HIS A 224 0.69 -15.04 -10.23
N ILE A 225 1.00 -14.95 -8.94
CA ILE A 225 2.38 -14.85 -8.46
C ILE A 225 2.86 -16.21 -7.97
N ASP A 226 3.81 -16.78 -8.70
CA ASP A 226 4.54 -18.00 -8.36
C ASP A 226 6.04 -17.84 -8.70
N ALA A 227 6.83 -18.91 -8.56
CA ALA A 227 8.28 -18.88 -8.83
C ALA A 227 8.67 -18.53 -10.29
N SER A 228 7.73 -18.53 -11.25
CA SER A 228 8.04 -18.14 -12.63
C SER A 228 8.42 -16.67 -12.78
N VAL A 229 8.08 -15.81 -11.81
CA VAL A 229 8.47 -14.39 -11.82
C VAL A 229 10.00 -14.22 -11.74
N GLU A 230 10.70 -15.14 -11.05
CA GLU A 230 12.17 -15.11 -10.91
C GLU A 230 12.88 -15.24 -12.27
N ALA A 231 12.27 -15.96 -13.21
CA ALA A 231 12.86 -16.20 -14.54
C ALA A 231 12.54 -15.10 -15.56
N THR A 232 11.50 -14.31 -15.33
CA THR A 232 10.91 -13.45 -16.38
C THR A 232 10.90 -11.98 -16.02
N PHE A 233 10.66 -11.65 -14.75
CA PHE A 233 10.30 -10.30 -14.36
C PHE A 233 11.48 -9.31 -14.42
N ARG A 234 12.70 -9.78 -14.17
CA ARG A 234 13.93 -8.97 -14.35
C ARG A 234 14.07 -8.41 -15.77
N ASN A 235 13.67 -9.19 -16.77
CA ASN A 235 13.71 -8.77 -18.18
C ASN A 235 12.47 -7.95 -18.59
N GLU A 236 11.39 -8.01 -17.81
CA GLU A 236 10.18 -7.21 -18.05
C GLU A 236 10.39 -5.75 -17.64
N VAL A 237 11.08 -5.54 -16.52
CA VAL A 237 11.40 -4.23 -15.92
C VAL A 237 12.37 -3.46 -16.81
#